data_AF-A0A4Q5UHI7-F1
#
_entry.id   AF-A0A4Q5UHI7-F1
#
_cell.length_a   1.000
_cell.length_b   1.000
_cell.length_c   1.000
_cell.angle_alpha   90.00
_cell.angle_beta   90.00
_cell.angle_gamma   90.00
#
_symmetry.space_group_name_H-M   'P 1'
#
loop_
_entity.id
_entity.type
_entity.pdbx_description
1 polymer ?
#
loop_
_entity_poly.entity_id
_entity_poly.type
_entity_poly.pdbx_seq_one_letter_code
_entity_poly.pdbx_strand_id
1 'polypeptide(L)' 'MKKSLKALAASSVLFIPVLVTSCTTVKEYQKNKLNDAEMVLTNRKVEKTELNFQSYREGSSGANGGKNGGGCGCN' A
#
# COMPACT_ATOMS: atom_id res chain seq x y z
N MET A 1 -29.22 -19.45 24.79
CA MET A 1 -27.90 -19.39 24.12
C MET A 1 -27.96 -18.78 22.71
N LYS A 2 -28.86 -19.23 21.81
CA LYS A 2 -28.94 -18.67 20.43
C LYS A 2 -29.41 -17.20 20.36
N LYS A 3 -30.23 -16.73 21.31
CA LYS A 3 -30.75 -15.34 21.36
C LYS A 3 -29.68 -14.33 21.81
N SER A 4 -28.86 -14.69 22.80
CA SER A 4 -27.73 -13.88 23.25
C SER A 4 -26.61 -13.80 22.20
N LEU A 5 -26.38 -14.88 21.44
CA LEU A 5 -25.43 -14.89 20.32
C LEU A 5 -25.88 -13.97 19.15
N LYS A 6 -27.18 -13.94 18.85
CA LYS A 6 -27.76 -13.02 17.83
C LYS A 6 -27.72 -11.56 18.28
N ALA A 7 -27.91 -11.28 19.57
CA ALA A 7 -27.82 -9.92 20.11
C ALA A 7 -26.38 -9.38 20.09
N LEU A 8 -25.38 -10.21 20.40
CA LEU A 8 -23.95 -9.87 20.24
C LEU A 8 -23.56 -9.65 18.77
N ALA A 9 -24.07 -10.48 17.85
CA ALA A 9 -23.86 -10.29 16.41
C ALA A 9 -24.55 -9.03 15.86
N ALA A 10 -25.70 -8.63 16.44
CA ALA A 10 -26.39 -7.41 16.04
C ALA A 10 -25.69 -6.14 16.54
N SER A 11 -25.06 -6.17 17.73
CA SER A 11 -24.31 -5.00 18.22
C SER A 11 -22.99 -4.80 17.51
N SER A 12 -22.33 -5.87 17.04
CA SER A 12 -21.09 -5.74 16.25
C SER A 12 -21.33 -5.13 14.88
N VAL A 13 -22.47 -5.40 14.23
CA VAL A 13 -22.85 -4.82 12.93
C VAL A 13 -22.97 -3.29 13.00
N LEU A 14 -23.38 -2.73 14.14
CA LEU A 14 -23.49 -1.28 14.34
C LEU A 14 -22.13 -0.61 14.57
N PHE A 15 -21.14 -1.33 15.09
CA PHE A 15 -19.84 -0.78 15.48
C PHE A 15 -18.80 -0.77 14.34
N ILE A 16 -18.92 -1.71 13.40
CA ILE A 16 -18.03 -1.84 12.23
C ILE A 16 -17.93 -0.55 11.39
N PRO A 17 -19.01 0.16 11.02
CA PRO A 17 -18.89 1.34 10.17
C PRO A 17 -18.13 2.51 10.81
N VAL A 18 -18.06 2.59 12.14
CA VAL A 18 -17.32 3.66 12.85
C VAL A 18 -15.81 3.48 12.75
N LEU A 19 -15.33 2.25 12.56
CA LEU A 19 -13.89 1.96 12.49
C LEU A 19 -13.26 2.26 11.13
N VAL A 20 -14.07 2.40 10.07
CA VAL A 20 -13.59 2.57 8.68
C VAL A 20 -13.53 4.04 8.24
N THR A 21 -14.02 4.98 9.05
CA THR A 21 -14.10 6.42 8.70
C THR A 21 -12.84 7.23 9.04
N SER A 22 -11.78 6.61 9.55
CA SER A 22 -10.56 7.30 10.00
C SER A 22 -9.62 7.75 8.87
N CYS A 23 -9.84 7.32 7.62
CA CYS A 23 -8.99 7.68 6.49
C CYS A 23 -9.24 9.13 6.04
N THR A 24 -8.20 9.97 6.09
CA THR A 24 -8.23 11.37 5.61
C THR A 24 -7.35 11.56 4.39
N THR A 25 -7.78 12.39 3.44
CA THR A 25 -6.97 12.76 2.28
C THR A 25 -5.87 13.75 2.69
N VAL A 26 -4.62 13.45 2.32
CA VAL A 26 -3.45 14.30 2.59
C VAL A 26 -3.11 15.08 1.33
N LYS A 27 -2.84 16.38 1.49
CA LYS A 27 -2.41 17.23 0.38
C LYS A 27 -1.05 16.77 -0.13
N GLU A 28 -0.83 16.80 -1.45
CA GLU A 28 0.36 16.22 -2.09
C GLU A 28 1.69 16.70 -1.48
N TYR A 29 1.83 17.99 -1.20
CA TYR A 29 3.06 18.53 -0.60
C TYR A 29 3.32 18.05 0.85
N GLN A 30 2.31 17.57 1.57
CA GLN A 30 2.47 17.00 2.91
C GLN A 30 2.87 15.53 2.85
N LYS A 31 2.61 14.83 1.74
CA LYS A 31 2.99 13.43 1.56
C LYS A 31 4.50 13.23 1.62
N ASN A 32 5.30 14.20 1.16
CA ASN A 32 6.75 14.17 1.29
C ASN A 32 7.26 14.01 2.74
N LYS A 33 6.45 14.35 3.75
CA LYS A 33 6.80 14.14 5.17
C LYS A 33 6.38 12.76 5.71
N LEU A 34 5.52 12.06 4.99
CA LEU A 34 5.01 10.72 5.30
C LEU A 34 5.69 9.64 4.45
N ASN A 35 6.26 10.04 3.31
CA ASN A 35 6.92 9.14 2.38
C ASN A 35 8.24 8.65 2.97
N ASP A 36 8.37 7.33 3.09
CA ASP A 36 9.64 6.69 3.41
C ASP A 36 10.62 6.85 2.23
N ALA A 37 11.92 6.84 2.51
CA ALA A 37 12.99 6.89 1.52
C ALA A 37 12.97 5.68 0.56
N GLU A 38 12.29 4.60 0.91
CA GLU A 38 12.05 3.42 0.05
C GLU A 38 10.81 3.54 -0.85
N MET A 39 9.90 4.48 -0.57
CA MET A 39 8.67 4.70 -1.35
C MET A 39 8.91 5.55 -2.62
N VAL A 40 10.16 5.94 -2.88
CA VAL A 40 10.52 6.62 -4.11
C VAL A 40 10.50 5.60 -5.25
N LEU A 41 9.73 5.88 -6.30
CA LEU A 41 9.66 5.05 -7.51
C LEU A 41 10.93 5.20 -8.36
N THR A 42 12.09 4.94 -7.77
CA THR A 42 13.38 4.92 -8.46
C THR A 42 14.33 3.97 -7.75
N ASN A 43 15.02 3.15 -8.53
CA ASN A 43 15.96 2.18 -7.95
C ASN A 43 17.18 2.89 -7.37
N ARG A 44 17.62 2.43 -6.21
CA ARG A 44 18.96 2.77 -5.73
C ARG A 44 20.00 2.18 -6.66
N LYS A 45 21.20 2.78 -6.68
CA LYS A 45 22.30 2.33 -7.54
C LYS A 45 22.65 0.85 -7.32
N VAL A 46 22.55 0.38 -6.08
CA VAL A 46 22.86 -1.01 -5.68
C VAL A 46 21.78 -2.01 -6.11
N GLU A 47 20.51 -1.59 -6.18
CA GLU A 47 19.37 -2.46 -6.51
C GLU A 47 19.25 -2.72 -8.02
N LYS A 48 19.93 -1.93 -8.86
CA LYS A 48 19.86 -2.06 -10.33
C LYS A 48 20.32 -3.43 -10.81
N THR A 49 21.37 -4.00 -10.21
CA THR A 49 21.92 -5.30 -10.64
C THR A 49 21.03 -6.45 -10.20
N GLU A 50 20.49 -6.38 -8.98
CA GLU A 50 19.56 -7.38 -8.45
C GLU A 50 18.25 -7.39 -9.24
N LEU A 51 17.67 -6.22 -9.49
CA LEU A 51 16.44 -6.10 -10.26
C LEU A 51 16.64 -6.49 -11.72
N ASN A 52 17.80 -6.23 -12.31
CA ASN A 52 18.13 -6.73 -13.64
C ASN A 52 18.12 -8.26 -13.67
N PHE A 53 18.75 -8.91 -12.68
CA PHE A 53 18.74 -10.36 -12.57
C PHE A 53 17.32 -10.93 -12.41
N GLN A 54 16.50 -10.36 -11.52
CA GLN A 54 15.11 -10.78 -11.31
C GLN A 54 14.24 -10.53 -12.54
N SER A 55 14.40 -9.39 -13.22
CA SER A 55 13.67 -9.10 -14.46
C SER A 55 14.04 -10.06 -15.58
N TYR A 56 15.33 -10.39 -15.75
CA TYR A 56 15.76 -11.34 -16.79
C TYR A 56 15.35 -12.78 -16.49
N ARG A 57 15.42 -13.22 -15.23
CA ARG A 57 15.17 -14.61 -14.86
C ARG A 57 13.70 -14.91 -14.56
N GLU A 58 13.03 -13.99 -13.89
CA GLU A 58 11.66 -14.17 -13.35
C GLU A 58 10.64 -13.28 -14.07
N GLY A 59 11.07 -12.39 -14.97
CA GLY A 59 10.18 -11.44 -15.64
C GLY A 59 9.59 -10.41 -14.68
N SER A 60 10.22 -10.19 -13.52
CA SER A 60 9.72 -9.27 -12.51
C SER A 60 9.68 -7.84 -13.05
N SER A 61 8.53 -7.18 -12.89
CA SER A 61 8.31 -5.77 -13.25
C SER A 61 7.92 -5.03 -11.97
N GLY A 62 8.90 -4.40 -11.32
CA GLY A 62 8.71 -3.66 -10.07
C GLY A 62 8.19 -2.24 -10.28
N ALA A 63 7.69 -1.60 -9.22
CA ALA A 63 7.24 -0.21 -9.22
C ALA A 63 8.44 0.77 -9.19
N ASN A 64 9.22 0.78 -10.26
CA ASN A 64 10.56 1.39 -10.30
C ASN A 64 10.58 2.76 -11.01
N GLY A 65 9.41 3.25 -11.46
CA GLY A 65 9.24 4.50 -12.21
C GLY A 65 9.91 4.53 -13.59
N GLY A 66 10.43 3.40 -14.08
CA GLY A 66 11.14 3.27 -15.35
C GLY A 66 10.31 2.62 -16.46
N LYS A 67 10.89 2.46 -17.65
CA LYS A 67 10.20 1.86 -18.82
C LYS A 67 9.72 0.43 -18.60
N ASN A 68 10.40 -0.32 -17.74
CA ASN A 68 10.16 -1.74 -17.47
C ASN A 68 9.39 -1.96 -16.16
N GLY A 69 8.94 -0.88 -15.50
CA GLY A 69 8.38 -0.96 -14.16
C GLY A 69 7.48 0.23 -13.84
N GLY A 70 6.17 0.02 -13.95
CA GLY A 70 5.14 1.03 -13.67
C GLY A 70 4.52 0.81 -12.29
N GLY A 71 4.61 1.80 -11.41
CA GLY A 71 3.86 1.86 -10.15
C GLY A 71 2.76 2.91 -10.21
N CYS A 72 1.77 2.84 -9.31
CA CYS A 72 0.66 3.81 -9.20
C CYS A 72 1.07 5.25 -8.87
N GLY A 73 2.37 5.58 -8.83
CA GLY A 73 2.77 6.96 -8.56
C GLY A 73 2.35 7.43 -7.17
N CYS A 74 2.18 6.53 -6.19
CA CYS A 74 1.55 6.85 -4.91
C CYS A 74 2.46 7.64 -3.94
N ASN A 75 3.28 8.56 -4.48
CA ASN A 75 4.01 9.57 -3.72
C ASN A 75 3.13 10.79 -3.39
#